data_AF-A0A1Z1WJ93-F1
#
_entry.id   AF-A0A1Z1WJ93-F1
#
_cell.length_a   1.000
_cell.length_b   1.000
_cell.length_c   1.000
_cell.angle_alpha   90.00
_cell.angle_beta   90.00
_cell.angle_gamma   90.00
#
_symmetry.space_group_name_H-M   'P 1'
#
loop_
_entity.id
_entity.type
_entity.pdbx_description
1 polymer ?
#
loop_
_entity_poly.entity_id
_entity_poly.type
_entity_poly.pdbx_seq_one_letter_code
_entity_poly.pdbx_strand_id
1 'polypeptide(L)' 'MADTPTPGTLVLDISRDLLGEFRGEWCGVWSLRPITGGREWTVAPENTQPATLAQQLRARAAMANARSRGELL' A
#
# COMPACT_ATOMS: atom_id res chain seq x y z
N MET A 1 -17.03 4.13 -10.91
CA MET A 1 -16.06 5.04 -10.25
C MET A 1 -15.65 4.31 -8.99
N ALA A 2 -14.37 3.95 -8.84
CA ALA A 2 -13.93 3.32 -7.60
C ALA A 2 -14.13 4.34 -6.47
N ASP A 3 -14.80 3.95 -5.39
CA ASP A 3 -14.94 4.82 -4.23
C ASP A 3 -13.55 5.13 -3.67
N THR A 4 -13.21 6.42 -3.62
CA THR A 4 -11.92 6.88 -3.10
C THR A 4 -11.83 6.51 -1.62
N PRO A 5 -10.86 5.66 -1.21
CA PRO A 5 -10.75 5.22 0.17
C PRO A 5 -10.33 6.38 1.07
N THR A 6 -10.60 6.27 2.36
CA THR A 6 -10.15 7.27 3.34
C THR A 6 -8.63 7.27 3.43
N PRO A 7 -7.95 8.42 3.51
CA PRO A 7 -6.53 8.47 3.83
C PRO A 7 -6.20 7.66 5.09
N GLY A 8 -5.16 6.83 5.05
CA GLY A 8 -4.87 5.83 6.09
C GLY A 8 -5.35 4.41 5.78
N THR A 9 -6.18 4.23 4.74
CA THR A 9 -6.64 2.89 4.32
C THR A 9 -5.53 2.12 3.62
N LEU A 10 -5.37 0.85 3.97
CA LEU A 10 -4.44 -0.03 3.27
C LEU A 10 -5.05 -0.54 1.97
N VAL A 11 -4.32 -0.33 0.88
CA VAL A 11 -4.68 -0.78 -0.47
C VAL A 11 -3.53 -1.57 -1.08
N LEU A 12 -3.89 -2.55 -1.89
CA LEU A 12 -2.95 -3.33 -2.68
C LEU A 12 -2.83 -2.71 -4.06
N ASP A 13 -1.62 -2.37 -4.47
CA ASP A 13 -1.26 -2.11 -5.85
C ASP A 13 -1.02 -3.46 -6.55
N ILE A 14 -1.98 -3.91 -7.36
CA ILE A 14 -1.89 -5.21 -8.05
C ILE A 14 -0.84 -5.22 -9.16
N SER A 15 -0.46 -4.04 -9.67
CA SER A 15 0.55 -3.93 -10.73
C SER A 15 1.96 -4.20 -10.21
N ARG A 16 2.19 -3.93 -8.92
CA ARG A 16 3.47 -4.12 -8.24
C ARG A 16 3.45 -5.22 -7.19
N ASP A 17 2.27 -5.77 -6.88
CA ASP A 17 2.02 -6.65 -5.74
C ASP A 17 2.51 -6.03 -4.41
N LEU A 18 2.27 -4.74 -4.23
CA LEU A 18 2.73 -3.95 -3.08
C LEU A 18 1.56 -3.38 -2.29
N LEU A 19 1.60 -3.54 -0.97
CA LEU A 19 0.67 -2.86 -0.07
C LEU A 19 1.18 -1.47 0.30
N GLY A 20 0.29 -0.49 0.19
CA GLY A 20 0.54 0.88 0.63
C GLY A 20 -0.64 1.48 1.38
N GLU A 21 -0.35 2.45 2.23
CA GLU A 21 -1.35 3.32 2.83
C GLU A 21 -1.76 4.39 1.82
N PHE A 22 -3.07 4.52 1.57
CA PHE A 22 -3.61 5.58 0.76
C PHE A 22 -3.41 6.94 1.43
N ARG A 23 -2.75 7.87 0.72
CA ARG A 23 -2.47 9.23 1.20
C ARG A 23 -3.39 10.27 0.60
N GLY A 24 -3.93 10.02 -0.58
CA GLY A 24 -4.81 10.95 -1.29
C GLY A 24 -4.80 10.71 -2.80
N GLU A 25 -5.72 11.39 -3.48
CA GLU A 25 -5.82 11.38 -4.95
C GLU A 25 -5.29 12.71 -5.50
N TRP A 26 -4.56 12.65 -6.61
CA TRP A 26 -4.16 13.81 -7.39
C TRP A 26 -4.39 13.55 -8.88
N CYS A 27 -5.21 14.37 -9.56
CA CYS A 27 -5.50 14.24 -11.00
C CYS A 27 -5.85 12.81 -11.44
N GLY A 28 -6.65 12.07 -10.64
CA GLY A 28 -7.04 10.69 -10.97
C GLY A 28 -6.00 9.62 -10.69
N VAL A 29 -4.84 9.95 -10.11
CA VAL A 29 -3.88 8.96 -9.58
C VAL A 29 -3.88 8.98 -8.06
N TRP A 30 -3.74 7.81 -7.45
CA TRP A 30 -3.67 7.65 -6.00
C TRP A 30 -2.22 7.67 -5.55
N SER A 31 -1.93 8.40 -4.48
CA SER A 31 -0.64 8.41 -3.81
C SER A 31 -0.65 7.39 -2.67
N LEU A 32 0.27 6.43 -2.72
CA LEU A 32 0.45 5.39 -1.72
C LEU A 32 1.80 5.53 -1.01
N ARG A 33 1.80 5.24 0.29
CA ARG A 33 3.01 5.17 1.10
C ARG A 33 3.28 3.74 1.54
N PRO A 34 4.51 3.22 1.41
CA PRO A 34 4.83 1.88 1.89
C PRO A 34 4.72 1.83 3.41
N ILE A 35 4.10 0.76 3.92
CA ILE A 35 3.90 0.58 5.37
C ILE A 35 5.25 0.38 6.09
N THR A 36 6.21 -0.25 5.42
CA THR A 36 7.56 -0.49 5.94
C THR A 36 8.40 0.79 6.05
N GLY A 37 7.99 1.90 5.44
CA GLY A 37 8.91 3.00 5.15
C GLY A 37 9.60 2.79 3.80
N GLY A 38 9.96 3.90 3.16
CA GLY A 38 10.41 3.93 1.78
C GLY A 38 9.76 5.08 1.00
N ARG A 39 9.97 5.10 -0.31
CA ARG A 39 9.47 6.18 -1.17
C ARG A 39 7.99 5.98 -1.48
N GLU A 40 7.20 7.03 -1.31
CA GLU A 40 5.81 7.10 -1.77
C GLU A 40 5.77 6.87 -3.30
N TRP A 41 4.70 6.25 -3.78
CA TRP A 41 4.50 6.01 -5.21
C TRP A 41 3.07 6.32 -5.62
N THR A 42 2.88 6.59 -6.90
CA THR A 42 1.56 6.79 -7.49
C THR A 42 1.08 5.54 -8.21
N VAL A 43 -0.22 5.29 -8.15
CA VAL A 43 -0.88 4.16 -8.79
C VAL A 43 -2.23 4.62 -9.35
N ALA A 44 -2.63 4.03 -10.47
CA ALA A 44 -3.95 4.26 -11.02
C ALA A 44 -5.02 3.55 -10.16
N PRO A 45 -6.17 4.16 -9.88
CA PRO A 45 -7.24 3.55 -9.08
C PRO A 45 -7.72 2.20 -9.61
N GLU A 46 -7.69 1.99 -10.93
CA GLU A 46 -8.04 0.71 -11.54
C GLU A 46 -7.05 -0.43 -11.22
N ASN A 47 -5.82 -0.07 -10.84
CA ASN A 47 -4.77 -1.00 -10.43
C ASN A 47 -4.69 -1.15 -8.91
N THR A 48 -5.71 -0.69 -8.18
CA THR A 48 -5.79 -0.89 -6.74
C THR A 48 -6.95 -1.79 -6.35
N GLN A 49 -6.73 -2.56 -5.29
CA GLN A 49 -7.78 -3.34 -4.64
C GLN A 49 -7.76 -3.08 -3.13
N PRO A 50 -8.94 -3.11 -2.46
CA PRO A 50 -9.00 -3.11 -1.01
C PRO A 50 -8.19 -4.30 -0.47
N ALA A 51 -7.27 -4.05 0.46
CA ALA A 51 -6.46 -5.12 1.02
C ALA A 51 -7.32 -6.05 1.89
N THR A 52 -7.40 -7.33 1.53
CA THR A 52 -8.05 -8.35 2.37
C THR A 52 -7.34 -8.50 3.71
N LEU A 53 -8.03 -9.00 4.74
CA LEU A 53 -7.44 -9.22 6.07
C LEU A 53 -6.17 -10.09 6.00
N ALA A 54 -6.18 -11.13 5.16
CA ALA A 54 -5.03 -12.00 4.93
C ALA A 54 -3.84 -11.27 4.29
N GLN A 55 -4.10 -10.36 3.34
CA GLN A 55 -3.06 -9.53 2.72
C GLN A 55 -2.51 -8.50 3.71
N GLN A 56 -3.36 -7.90 4.53
CA GLN A 56 -2.91 -7.00 5.59
C GLN A 56 -2.05 -7.73 6.63
N LEU A 57 -2.41 -8.96 7.02
CA LEU A 57 -1.60 -9.80 7.92
C LEU A 57 -0.26 -10.17 7.28
N ARG A 58 -0.24 -10.56 6.00
CA ARG A 58 1.00 -10.84 5.26
C ARG A 58 1.88 -9.60 5.15
N ALA A 59 1.32 -8.42 4.89
CA ALA A 59 2.09 -7.18 4.84
C ALA A 59 2.73 -6.84 6.19
N ARG A 60 1.99 -7.02 7.30
CA ARG A 60 2.55 -6.86 8.66
C ARG A 60 3.63 -7.90 8.97
N ALA A 61 3.45 -9.15 8.54
CA ALA A 61 4.46 -10.20 8.69
C ALA A 61 5.71 -9.93 7.84
N ALA A 62 5.54 -9.47 6.60
CA ALA A 62 6.63 -9.07 5.72
C ALA A 62 7.43 -7.89 6.31
N MET A 63 6.75 -6.92 6.94
CA MET A 63 7.41 -5.85 7.69
C MET A 63 8.24 -6.40 8.85
N ALA A 64 7.67 -7.30 9.67
CA ALA A 64 8.39 -7.92 10.77
C ALA A 64 9.62 -8.71 10.28
N ASN A 65 9.47 -9.42 9.16
CA ASN A 65 10.56 -10.17 8.53
C ASN A 65 11.64 -9.26 7.95
N ALA A 66 11.28 -8.19 7.24
CA ALA A 66 12.23 -7.23 6.68
C ALA A 66 13.03 -6.50 7.78
N ARG A 67 12.36 -6.14 8.89
CA ARG A 67 13.03 -5.58 10.08
C ARG A 67 13.96 -6.60 10.75
N SER A 68 13.53 -7.85 10.89
CA SER A 68 14.37 -8.91 11.45
C SER A 68 15.58 -9.25 10.57
N ARG A 69 15.47 -9.04 9.26
CA ARG A 69 16.55 -9.27 8.28
C ARG A 69 17.51 -8.09 8.14
N GLY A 70 17.26 -6.97 8.83
CA GLY A 70 18.07 -5.75 8.74
C GLY A 70 17.90 -4.98 7.43
N GLU A 71 16.86 -5.27 6.64
CA GLU A 71 16.54 -4.58 5.38
C GLU A 71 15.77 -3.28 5.62
N LEU A 72 15.31 -3.06 6.85
CA LEU A 72 14.68 -1.85 7.36
C LEU A 72 15.49 -1.32 8.53
N LEU A 73 16.22 -0.24 8.28
CA LEU A 73 16.99 0.52 9.27
C LEU A 73 16.27 1.83 9.60
#